data_AF-A0A8J9YHV7-F1
#
_entry.id   AF-A0A8J9YHV7-F1
#
_cell.length_a   1.000
_cell.length_b   1.000
_cell.length_c   1.000
_cell.angle_alpha   90.00
_cell.angle_beta   90.00
_cell.angle_gamma   90.00
#
_symmetry.space_group_name_H-M   'P 1'
#
loop_
_entity.id
_entity.type
_entity.pdbx_description
1 polymer ?
#
loop_
_entity_poly.entity_id
_entity_poly.type
_entity_poly.pdbx_seq_one_letter_code
_entity_poly.pdbx_strand_id
1 'polypeptide(L)'
;MDWYYKNTLVWLLVLFSTADPTVAACKKDAPCIALQDCQGLYERLKQGTSEILLQLLRQLHCGFDEETRPMVCCPPEFQISQAQLPRFDPMTLLPNTSICGIRNSDRIVGGTETDIDEHPWMALIRYDKPRGSGFYCGGVLISSRYVLTAAHCVKGADLPKNWKLSAVRLGEWNVSSEHDCYLDECSPPVMDIPVEEAIAHEGYNPVDGHQQNDIALLRLEKEVRISDFVKPICLPLSSDVRDKTFDDFTMEVAGWGKTET
;
A
#
# COMPACT_ATOMS: atom_id res chain seq x y z
N MET A 1 -21.53 3.73 26.56
CA MET A 1 -20.99 4.15 27.88
C MET A 1 -19.62 3.49 28.19
N ASP A 2 -18.84 3.03 27.20
CA ASP A 2 -17.72 2.09 27.48
C ASP A 2 -16.36 2.43 26.84
N TRP A 3 -16.08 3.72 26.58
CA TRP A 3 -14.68 4.15 26.32
C TRP A 3 -14.07 4.85 27.55
N TYR A 4 -14.88 5.62 28.29
CA TYR A 4 -14.46 6.38 29.47
C TYR A 4 -13.76 5.53 30.54
N TYR A 5 -14.11 4.25 30.70
CA TYR A 5 -13.56 3.37 31.72
C TYR A 5 -12.34 2.55 31.28
N LYS A 6 -12.12 2.34 29.97
CA LYS A 6 -11.04 1.47 29.47
C LYS A 6 -9.67 2.15 29.36
N ASN A 7 -9.60 3.47 29.53
CA ASN A 7 -8.38 4.24 29.27
C ASN A 7 -7.98 5.21 30.40
N THR A 8 -8.26 4.85 31.65
CA THR A 8 -7.81 5.56 32.87
C THR A 8 -6.30 5.86 32.89
N LEU A 9 -5.48 5.09 32.18
CA LEU A 9 -4.04 5.34 32.01
C LEU A 9 -3.73 6.56 31.14
N VAL A 10 -4.51 6.84 30.09
CA VAL A 10 -4.34 8.06 29.26
C VAL A 10 -4.70 9.31 30.07
N TRP A 11 -5.75 9.21 30.88
CA TRP A 11 -6.15 10.26 31.83
C TRP A 11 -5.04 10.55 32.85
N LEU A 12 -4.42 9.52 33.42
CA LEU A 12 -3.30 9.67 34.38
C LEU A 12 -2.00 10.18 33.72
N LEU A 13 -1.72 9.84 32.46
CA LEU A 13 -0.48 10.24 31.78
C LEU A 13 -0.44 11.72 31.37
N VAL A 14 -1.61 12.36 31.23
CA VAL A 14 -1.73 13.82 31.12
C VAL A 14 -1.57 14.50 32.50
N LEU A 15 -1.98 13.83 33.59
CA LEU A 15 -2.01 14.38 34.96
C LEU A 15 -0.66 14.44 35.70
N PHE A 16 0.41 13.76 35.23
CA PHE A 16 1.71 13.73 35.92
C PHE A 16 2.79 14.67 35.35
N SER A 17 2.44 15.59 34.46
CA SER A 17 3.28 16.78 34.29
C SER A 17 2.69 17.83 35.21
N THR A 18 3.45 18.24 36.23
CA THR A 18 3.18 19.46 36.97
C THR A 18 2.80 20.52 35.94
N ALA A 19 1.57 21.03 36.02
CA ALA A 19 1.19 22.21 35.27
C ALA A 19 2.22 23.28 35.63
N ASP A 20 3.11 23.61 34.71
CA ASP A 20 3.91 24.81 34.83
C ASP A 20 2.88 25.96 34.89
N PRO A 21 2.88 26.84 35.90
CA PRO A 21 1.79 27.79 36.16
C PRO A 21 1.59 28.83 35.05
N THR A 22 2.41 28.80 34.00
CA THR A 22 2.10 29.47 32.76
C THR A 22 1.14 28.58 31.98
N VAL A 23 -0.17 28.80 32.14
CA VAL A 23 -1.14 28.46 31.09
C VAL A 23 -0.59 29.12 29.82
N ALA A 24 0.10 28.34 28.99
CA ALA A 24 0.65 28.85 27.75
C ALA A 24 -0.56 29.27 26.94
N ALA A 25 -0.75 30.58 26.80
CA ALA A 25 -1.83 31.12 25.98
C ALA A 25 -1.71 30.47 24.61
N CYS A 26 -2.72 29.72 24.21
CA CYS A 26 -2.70 29.07 22.92
C CYS A 26 -2.52 30.12 21.82
N LYS A 27 -1.90 29.72 20.70
CA LYS A 27 -1.73 30.63 19.56
C LYS A 27 -3.09 31.07 19.04
N LYS A 28 -3.14 32.24 18.38
CA LYS A 28 -4.38 32.86 17.88
C LYS A 28 -5.19 31.95 16.95
N ASP A 29 -4.52 31.02 16.26
CA ASP A 29 -5.05 30.04 15.32
C ASP A 29 -5.31 28.66 15.94
N ALA A 30 -4.98 28.44 17.21
CA ALA A 30 -5.15 27.18 17.92
C ALA A 30 -5.96 27.40 19.21
N PRO A 31 -7.29 27.32 19.20
CA PRO A 31 -8.08 27.60 20.40
C PRO A 31 -7.89 26.49 21.45
N CYS A 32 -7.98 26.87 22.72
CA CYS A 32 -8.04 25.91 23.83
C CYS A 32 -9.45 25.31 23.88
N ILE A 33 -9.60 24.06 23.47
CA ILE A 33 -10.88 23.33 23.42
C ILE A 33 -10.73 21.97 24.10
N ALA A 34 -11.84 21.32 24.46
CA ALA A 34 -11.76 19.97 25.02
C ALA A 34 -11.10 19.02 24.01
N LEU A 35 -10.28 18.09 24.48
CA LEU A 35 -9.55 17.14 23.62
C LEU A 35 -10.48 16.41 22.65
N GLN A 36 -11.70 16.07 23.09
CA GLN A 36 -12.75 15.44 22.27
C GLN A 36 -13.26 16.30 21.12
N ASP A 37 -13.18 17.63 21.25
CA ASP A 37 -13.60 18.60 20.23
C ASP A 37 -12.47 18.89 19.23
N CYS A 38 -11.22 18.55 19.56
CA CYS A 38 -10.09 18.55 18.63
C CYS A 38 -10.08 17.24 17.82
N GLN A 39 -11.00 17.12 16.86
CA GLN A 39 -11.33 15.85 16.19
C GLN A 39 -10.13 15.08 15.65
N GLY A 40 -9.22 15.73 14.90
CA GLY A 40 -8.08 15.02 14.30
C GLY A 40 -7.12 14.43 15.35
N LEU A 41 -6.96 15.11 16.48
CA LEU A 41 -6.13 14.62 17.59
C LEU A 41 -6.84 13.53 18.38
N TYR A 42 -8.15 13.67 18.59
CA TYR A 42 -8.98 12.70 19.28
C TYR A 42 -9.10 11.37 18.53
N GLU A 43 -9.19 11.40 17.21
CA GLU A 43 -9.24 10.20 16.37
C GLU A 43 -7.92 9.44 16.37
N ARG A 44 -6.79 10.15 16.28
CA ARG A 44 -5.46 9.53 16.45
C ARG A 44 -5.34 8.83 17.80
N LEU A 45 -5.83 9.46 18.85
CA LEU A 45 -5.85 8.87 20.18
C LEU A 45 -6.73 7.60 20.25
N LYS A 46 -7.84 7.55 19.52
CA LYS A 46 -8.69 6.36 19.42
C LYS A 46 -8.03 5.20 18.67
N GLN A 47 -7.15 5.49 17.71
CA GLN A 47 -6.43 4.48 16.92
C GLN A 47 -5.29 3.81 17.70
N GLY A 48 -4.78 4.46 18.74
CA GLY A 48 -3.76 3.91 19.63
C GLY A 48 -2.85 4.99 20.21
N THR A 49 -2.18 4.69 21.32
CA THR A 49 -1.26 5.62 21.99
C THR A 49 0.19 5.27 21.71
N SER A 50 1.00 6.26 21.32
CA SER A 50 2.46 6.17 21.22
C SER A 50 3.12 7.20 22.13
N GLU A 51 4.39 7.00 22.51
CA GLU A 51 5.15 7.96 23.33
C GLU A 51 5.21 9.36 22.68
N ILE A 52 5.34 9.41 21.35
CA ILE A 52 5.33 10.66 20.58
C ILE A 52 3.97 11.36 20.70
N LEU A 53 2.87 10.62 20.56
CA LEU A 53 1.52 11.18 20.69
C LEU A 53 1.27 11.68 22.12
N LEU A 54 1.74 10.97 23.13
CA LEU A 54 1.64 11.39 24.53
C LEU A 54 2.47 12.65 24.81
N GLN A 55 3.67 12.77 24.24
CA GLN A 55 4.50 13.96 24.34
C GLN A 55 3.84 15.17 23.67
N LEU A 56 3.23 14.97 22.50
CA LEU A 56 2.45 15.99 21.81
C LEU A 56 1.24 16.45 22.64
N LEU A 57 0.46 15.51 23.20
CA LEU A 57 -0.70 15.84 24.04
C LEU A 57 -0.30 16.66 25.27
N ARG A 58 0.84 16.34 25.89
CA ARG A 58 1.38 17.13 27.01
C ARG A 58 1.79 18.54 26.59
N GLN A 59 2.40 18.69 25.42
CA GLN A 59 2.79 20.01 24.89
C GLN A 59 1.59 20.88 24.52
N LEU A 60 0.49 20.26 24.06
CA LEU A 60 -0.72 20.98 23.67
C LEU A 60 -1.68 21.22 24.84
N HIS A 61 -1.46 20.61 26.01
CA HIS A 61 -2.36 20.74 27.15
C HIS A 61 -2.48 22.20 27.60
N CYS A 62 -3.71 22.72 27.59
CA CYS A 62 -4.01 24.12 27.93
C CYS A 62 -4.88 24.27 29.17
N GLY A 63 -5.21 23.17 29.86
CA GLY A 63 -5.95 23.19 31.12
C GLY A 63 -7.08 22.17 31.16
N PHE A 64 -8.03 22.41 32.05
CA PHE A 64 -9.23 21.61 32.22
C PHE A 64 -10.46 22.52 32.13
N ASP A 65 -11.56 21.99 31.61
CA ASP A 65 -12.84 22.70 31.64
C ASP A 65 -13.55 22.56 32.99
N GLU A 66 -14.74 23.16 33.11
CA GLU A 66 -15.57 23.13 34.33
C GLU A 66 -15.96 21.70 34.76
N GLU A 67 -15.98 20.75 33.82
CA GLU A 67 -16.26 19.32 34.06
C GLU A 67 -14.97 18.52 34.31
N THR A 68 -13.82 19.17 34.50
CA THR A 68 -12.50 18.56 34.70
C THR A 68 -12.01 17.72 33.51
N ARG A 69 -12.51 17.99 32.29
CA ARG A 69 -12.05 17.33 31.07
C ARG A 69 -10.79 18.02 30.53
N PRO A 70 -9.78 17.28 30.06
CA PRO A 70 -8.54 17.86 29.56
C PRO A 70 -8.80 18.64 28.28
N MET A 71 -8.24 19.84 28.25
CA MET A 71 -8.28 20.75 27.11
C MET A 71 -6.91 20.83 26.45
N VAL A 72 -6.92 21.04 25.14
CA VAL A 72 -5.71 21.20 24.33
C VAL A 72 -5.82 22.43 23.43
N CYS A 73 -4.70 23.11 23.22
CA CYS A 73 -4.54 24.09 22.14
C CYS A 73 -4.66 23.32 20.83
N CYS A 74 -5.82 23.27 20.20
CA CYS A 74 -6.05 22.46 19.01
C CYS A 74 -5.51 23.19 17.77
N PRO A 75 -4.40 22.76 17.15
CA PRO A 75 -3.86 23.44 15.97
C PRO A 75 -4.80 23.34 14.76
N PRO A 76 -4.77 24.29 13.80
CA PRO A 76 -5.61 24.27 12.60
C PRO A 76 -5.57 22.93 11.85
N GLU A 77 -4.41 22.28 11.78
CA GLU A 77 -4.22 20.98 11.13
C GLU A 77 -5.00 19.83 11.81
N PHE A 78 -5.46 20.02 13.05
CA PHE A 78 -6.27 19.05 13.81
C PHE A 78 -7.72 19.51 14.05
N GLN A 79 -8.08 20.73 13.64
CA GLN A 79 -9.44 21.28 13.70
C GLN A 79 -10.33 20.82 12.53
N ILE A 80 -9.73 20.31 11.45
CA ILE A 80 -10.46 19.87 10.27
C ILE A 80 -11.21 18.58 10.62
N SER A 81 -12.54 18.66 10.60
CA SER A 81 -13.37 17.45 10.69
C SER A 81 -13.09 16.52 9.52
N GLN A 82 -13.05 15.20 9.77
CA GLN A 82 -12.97 14.20 8.68
C GLN A 82 -14.06 14.37 7.60
N ALA A 83 -15.12 15.15 7.88
CA ALA A 83 -16.18 15.47 6.92
C ALA A 83 -15.77 16.49 5.83
N GLN A 84 -14.66 17.22 5.99
CA GLN A 84 -14.15 18.18 5.01
C GLN A 84 -12.80 17.79 4.40
N LEU A 85 -12.14 16.76 4.92
CA LEU A 85 -11.17 16.03 4.12
C LEU A 85 -11.94 15.44 2.94
N PRO A 86 -11.46 15.51 1.68
CA PRO A 86 -12.05 14.70 0.62
C PRO A 86 -12.14 13.29 1.20
N ARG A 87 -13.35 12.71 1.25
CA ARG A 87 -13.49 11.29 1.60
C ARG A 87 -12.52 10.59 0.67
N PHE A 88 -11.40 10.14 1.23
CA PHE A 88 -10.48 9.30 0.50
C PHE A 88 -11.25 8.01 0.35
N ASP A 89 -11.99 7.92 -0.76
CA ASP A 89 -12.56 6.67 -1.19
C ASP A 89 -11.37 5.89 -1.73
N PRO A 90 -10.89 4.86 -0.99
CA PRO A 90 -9.74 4.08 -1.45
C PRO A 90 -10.01 3.42 -2.81
N MET A 91 -11.29 3.27 -3.20
CA MET A 91 -11.69 2.77 -4.51
C MET A 91 -11.26 3.68 -5.65
N THR A 92 -11.04 4.98 -5.40
CA THR A 92 -10.55 5.92 -6.43
C THR A 92 -9.07 5.69 -6.79
N LEU A 93 -8.32 4.97 -5.94
CA LEU A 93 -6.95 4.55 -6.26
C LEU A 93 -6.90 3.33 -7.18
N LEU A 94 -8.00 2.60 -7.28
CA LEU A 94 -8.09 1.39 -8.07
C LEU A 94 -8.69 1.72 -9.44
N PRO A 95 -8.24 1.04 -10.50
CA PRO A 95 -8.80 1.20 -11.82
C PRO A 95 -10.28 0.82 -11.80
N ASN A 96 -11.07 1.56 -12.58
CA ASN A 96 -12.44 1.15 -12.82
C ASN A 96 -12.48 -0.16 -13.64
N THR A 97 -13.62 -0.83 -13.63
CA THR A 97 -13.82 -2.11 -14.35
C THR A 97 -13.78 -1.98 -15.87
N SER A 98 -13.76 -0.77 -16.43
CA SER A 98 -13.63 -0.55 -17.88
C SER A 98 -12.19 -0.51 -18.36
N ILE A 99 -11.20 -0.54 -17.46
CA ILE A 99 -9.77 -0.50 -17.83
C ILE A 99 -8.94 -1.62 -17.18
N CYS A 100 -9.49 -2.38 -16.22
CA CYS A 100 -8.79 -3.48 -15.58
C CYS A 100 -9.24 -4.84 -16.11
N GLY A 101 -8.36 -5.85 -16.05
CA GLY A 101 -8.70 -7.25 -16.35
C GLY A 101 -9.10 -7.51 -17.81
N ILE A 102 -8.82 -6.56 -18.70
CA ILE A 102 -9.08 -6.70 -20.14
C ILE A 102 -7.91 -7.45 -20.77
N ARG A 103 -8.18 -8.64 -21.29
CA ARG A 103 -7.27 -9.41 -22.15
C ARG A 103 -7.48 -9.00 -23.60
N ASN A 104 -6.43 -9.08 -24.39
CA ASN A 104 -6.51 -8.81 -25.83
C ASN A 104 -6.72 -10.11 -26.66
N SER A 105 -6.64 -11.29 -26.04
CA SER A 105 -6.87 -12.60 -26.67
C SER A 105 -7.60 -13.57 -25.74
N ASP A 106 -8.50 -14.40 -26.33
CA ASP A 106 -9.25 -15.48 -25.66
C ASP A 106 -8.55 -16.84 -25.78
N ARG A 107 -7.35 -16.91 -26.36
CA ARG A 107 -6.71 -18.18 -26.72
C ARG A 107 -5.94 -18.81 -25.55
N ILE A 108 -6.67 -19.48 -24.66
CA ILE A 108 -6.07 -20.28 -23.57
C ILE A 108 -5.69 -21.68 -24.10
N VAL A 109 -4.39 -22.01 -24.12
CA VAL A 109 -3.94 -23.40 -24.34
C VAL A 109 -2.88 -23.80 -23.32
N GLY A 110 -3.26 -24.66 -22.37
CA GLY A 110 -2.50 -25.81 -21.86
C GLY A 110 -1.01 -25.71 -21.48
N GLY A 111 -0.43 -24.52 -21.28
CA GLY A 111 1.01 -24.35 -20.99
C GLY A 111 1.89 -24.05 -22.20
N THR A 112 1.35 -23.40 -23.24
CA THR A 112 2.12 -22.90 -24.40
C THR A 112 2.37 -21.39 -24.30
N GLU A 113 3.36 -20.90 -25.08
CA GLU A 113 3.72 -19.49 -25.25
C GLU A 113 2.47 -18.60 -25.44
N THR A 114 2.41 -17.48 -24.71
CA THR A 114 1.28 -16.55 -24.75
C THR A 114 1.32 -15.73 -26.03
N ASP A 115 0.18 -15.15 -26.42
CA ASP A 115 0.21 -14.06 -27.39
C ASP A 115 0.94 -12.83 -26.79
N ILE A 116 1.49 -11.95 -27.65
CA ILE A 116 2.40 -10.85 -27.27
C ILE A 116 1.80 -9.83 -26.28
N ASP A 117 0.47 -9.76 -26.20
CA ASP A 117 -0.29 -8.80 -25.42
C ASP A 117 -1.39 -9.46 -24.56
N GLU A 118 -1.29 -10.77 -24.33
CA GLU A 118 -2.35 -11.57 -23.70
C GLU A 118 -2.57 -11.22 -22.22
N HIS A 119 -1.48 -10.90 -21.49
CA HIS A 119 -1.50 -10.61 -20.07
C HIS A 119 -0.81 -9.26 -19.75
N PRO A 120 -1.42 -8.12 -20.12
CA PRO A 120 -0.78 -6.80 -20.07
C PRO A 120 -0.57 -6.27 -18.64
N TRP A 121 -1.04 -6.97 -17.61
CA TRP A 121 -0.79 -6.66 -16.20
C TRP A 121 0.49 -7.29 -15.66
N MET A 122 1.10 -8.23 -16.38
CA MET A 122 2.26 -8.96 -15.88
C MET A 122 3.45 -8.04 -15.66
N ALA A 123 4.12 -8.25 -14.53
CA ALA A 123 5.25 -7.45 -14.11
C ALA A 123 6.43 -8.35 -13.71
N LEU A 124 7.64 -8.00 -14.17
CA LEU A 124 8.88 -8.62 -13.70
C LEU A 124 9.55 -7.72 -12.67
N ILE A 125 9.95 -8.28 -11.54
CA ILE A 125 10.59 -7.55 -10.45
C ILE A 125 12.10 -7.71 -10.58
N ARG A 126 12.78 -6.58 -10.79
CA ARG A 126 14.22 -6.48 -10.97
C ARG A 126 14.91 -6.26 -9.63
N TYR A 127 16.01 -6.98 -9.45
CA TYR A 127 16.92 -6.83 -8.32
C TYR A 127 18.29 -6.45 -8.83
N ASP A 128 18.90 -5.44 -8.19
CA ASP A 128 20.31 -5.18 -8.29
C ASP A 128 21.06 -6.21 -7.44
N LYS A 129 22.07 -6.81 -8.05
CA LYS A 129 22.88 -7.91 -7.50
C LYS A 129 24.35 -7.47 -7.52
N PRO A 130 25.25 -8.13 -6.77
CA PRO A 130 26.67 -7.75 -6.78
C PRO A 130 27.35 -7.79 -8.16
N ARG A 131 26.79 -8.55 -9.11
CA ARG A 131 27.35 -8.74 -10.46
C ARG A 131 26.37 -8.32 -11.56
N GLY A 132 25.62 -7.25 -11.33
CA GLY A 132 24.67 -6.70 -12.30
C GLY A 132 23.26 -6.68 -11.75
N SER A 133 22.27 -7.04 -12.56
CA SER A 133 20.88 -7.07 -12.15
C SER A 133 20.15 -8.22 -12.83
N GLY A 134 19.01 -8.63 -12.29
CA GLY A 134 18.15 -9.58 -12.98
C GLY A 134 16.79 -9.70 -12.33
N PHE A 135 15.91 -10.42 -13.00
CA PHE A 135 14.57 -10.72 -12.51
C PHE A 135 14.60 -11.96 -11.61
N TYR A 136 13.71 -12.01 -10.62
CA TYR A 136 13.59 -13.16 -9.71
C TYR A 136 12.14 -13.42 -9.31
N CYS A 137 11.35 -12.37 -9.18
CA CYS A 137 9.95 -12.45 -8.85
C CYS A 137 9.08 -11.82 -9.94
N GLY A 138 7.81 -12.24 -9.96
CA GLY A 138 6.76 -11.60 -10.73
C GLY A 138 5.84 -10.76 -9.85
N GLY A 139 4.95 -10.02 -10.51
CA GLY A 139 3.84 -9.31 -9.89
C GLY A 139 2.78 -8.97 -10.92
N VAL A 140 1.76 -8.23 -10.49
CA VAL A 140 0.71 -7.73 -11.37
C VAL A 140 0.46 -6.26 -11.13
N LEU A 141 0.34 -5.49 -12.21
CA LEU A 141 -0.07 -4.09 -12.15
C LEU A 141 -1.53 -4.03 -11.67
N ILE A 142 -1.81 -3.27 -10.61
CA ILE A 142 -3.16 -3.12 -10.05
C ILE A 142 -3.69 -1.68 -10.14
N SER A 143 -2.84 -0.72 -10.50
CA SER A 143 -3.22 0.66 -10.85
C SER A 143 -2.11 1.31 -11.68
N SER A 144 -2.25 2.57 -12.08
CA SER A 144 -1.17 3.27 -12.80
C SER A 144 0.13 3.42 -11.98
N ARG A 145 0.14 3.14 -10.68
CA ARG A 145 1.31 3.38 -9.82
C ARG A 145 1.66 2.25 -8.85
N TYR A 146 0.87 1.18 -8.82
CA TYR A 146 1.07 0.09 -7.88
C TYR A 146 1.11 -1.27 -8.57
N VAL A 147 2.07 -2.07 -8.14
CA VAL A 147 2.22 -3.48 -8.49
C VAL A 147 1.99 -4.31 -7.24
N LEU A 148 1.13 -5.32 -7.35
CA LEU A 148 0.89 -6.32 -6.32
C LEU A 148 1.84 -7.49 -6.53
N THR A 149 2.49 -7.95 -5.46
CA THR A 149 3.40 -9.11 -5.47
C THR A 149 3.35 -9.83 -4.14
N ALA A 150 4.17 -10.86 -3.97
CA ALA A 150 4.34 -11.58 -2.72
C ALA A 150 5.29 -10.84 -1.76
N ALA A 151 5.07 -10.97 -0.46
CA ALA A 151 5.94 -10.36 0.55
C ALA A 151 7.32 -11.02 0.61
N HIS A 152 7.44 -12.30 0.27
CA HIS A 152 8.73 -12.97 0.16
C HIS A 152 9.59 -12.36 -0.96
N CYS A 153 8.99 -11.78 -2.01
CA CYS A 153 9.72 -11.03 -3.03
C CYS A 153 10.30 -9.70 -2.54
N VAL A 154 9.85 -9.20 -1.39
CA VAL A 154 10.36 -7.95 -0.80
C VAL A 154 11.32 -8.22 0.36
N LYS A 155 10.96 -9.15 1.26
CA LYS A 155 11.70 -9.41 2.50
C LYS A 155 11.81 -10.90 2.86
N GLY A 156 11.68 -11.80 1.89
CA GLY A 156 11.76 -13.26 2.08
C GLY A 156 13.12 -13.71 2.60
N ALA A 157 13.14 -14.84 3.33
CA ALA A 157 14.37 -15.40 3.89
C ALA A 157 15.30 -16.01 2.83
N ASP A 158 14.77 -16.35 1.66
CA ASP A 158 15.50 -16.87 0.50
C ASP A 158 16.14 -15.78 -0.36
N LEU A 159 15.73 -14.51 -0.20
CA LEU A 159 16.37 -13.39 -0.87
C LEU A 159 17.77 -13.14 -0.31
N PRO A 160 18.83 -13.15 -1.15
CA PRO A 160 20.16 -12.83 -0.70
C PRO A 160 20.23 -11.40 -0.14
N LYS A 161 20.87 -11.23 1.04
CA LYS A 161 20.96 -9.94 1.75
C LYS A 161 21.59 -8.79 0.94
N ASN A 162 22.35 -9.12 -0.09
CA ASN A 162 23.03 -8.18 -0.97
C ASN A 162 22.27 -7.92 -2.28
N TRP A 163 21.04 -8.44 -2.40
CA TRP A 163 20.14 -8.10 -3.48
C TRP A 163 19.26 -6.95 -3.04
N LYS A 164 19.02 -6.01 -3.95
CA LYS A 164 18.16 -4.86 -3.70
C LYS A 164 17.10 -4.81 -4.79
N LEU A 165 15.84 -4.89 -4.41
CA LEU A 165 14.72 -4.63 -5.32
C LEU A 165 14.88 -3.20 -5.87
N SER A 166 14.97 -3.05 -7.18
CA SER A 166 15.34 -1.78 -7.83
C SER A 166 14.28 -1.23 -8.76
N ALA A 167 13.65 -2.09 -9.57
CA ALA A 167 12.67 -1.66 -10.57
C ALA A 167 11.63 -2.75 -10.86
N VAL A 168 10.56 -2.35 -11.53
CA VAL A 168 9.59 -3.24 -12.17
C VAL A 168 9.67 -3.04 -13.68
N ARG A 169 9.67 -4.13 -14.44
CA ARG A 169 9.49 -4.13 -15.89
C ARG A 169 8.04 -4.45 -16.25
N LEU A 170 7.45 -3.66 -17.14
CA LEU A 170 6.10 -3.84 -17.70
C LEU A 170 6.14 -3.89 -19.24
N GLY A 171 5.14 -4.52 -19.84
CA GLY A 171 5.01 -4.65 -21.30
C GLY A 171 6.03 -5.60 -21.94
N GLU A 172 6.58 -6.52 -21.14
CA GLU A 172 7.52 -7.56 -21.57
C GLU A 172 6.76 -8.77 -22.11
N TRP A 173 7.32 -9.42 -23.13
CA TRP A 173 6.86 -10.72 -23.61
C TRP A 173 8.02 -11.71 -23.69
N ASN A 174 9.11 -11.38 -24.36
CA ASN A 174 10.29 -12.23 -24.44
C ASN A 174 11.53 -11.56 -23.85
N VAL A 175 11.87 -11.95 -22.61
CA VAL A 175 13.02 -11.42 -21.85
C VAL A 175 14.39 -11.59 -22.54
N SER A 176 14.49 -12.46 -23.54
CA SER A 176 15.72 -12.68 -24.31
C SER A 176 15.84 -11.77 -25.54
N SER A 177 14.81 -11.00 -25.85
CA SER A 177 14.76 -10.07 -26.97
C SER A 177 14.70 -8.62 -26.48
N GLU A 178 15.25 -7.70 -27.26
CA GLU A 178 15.10 -6.25 -27.02
C GLU A 178 13.85 -5.70 -27.73
N HIS A 179 13.40 -6.36 -28.79
CA HIS A 179 12.26 -5.97 -29.59
C HIS A 179 11.40 -7.18 -29.90
N ASP A 180 10.16 -7.18 -29.41
CA ASP A 180 9.25 -8.29 -29.56
C ASP A 180 8.32 -8.03 -30.74
N CYS A 181 8.31 -8.97 -31.69
CA CYS A 181 7.45 -8.93 -32.86
C CYS A 181 6.90 -10.32 -33.17
N TYR A 182 5.63 -10.39 -33.54
CA TYR A 182 4.97 -11.60 -34.02
C TYR A 182 4.10 -11.26 -35.24
N LEU A 183 4.34 -11.94 -36.37
CA LEU A 183 3.58 -11.77 -37.63
C LEU A 183 3.39 -10.28 -38.04
N ASP A 184 4.48 -9.51 -38.05
CA ASP A 184 4.55 -8.08 -38.40
C ASP A 184 3.91 -7.10 -37.39
N GLU A 185 3.38 -7.58 -36.27
CA GLU A 185 2.96 -6.77 -35.13
C GLU A 185 4.03 -6.77 -34.05
N CYS A 186 4.51 -5.59 -33.65
CA CYS A 186 5.56 -5.44 -32.65
C CYS A 186 5.06 -4.72 -31.41
N SER A 187 5.53 -5.13 -30.23
CA SER A 187 5.26 -4.42 -29.00
C SER A 187 6.04 -3.10 -28.93
N PRO A 188 5.50 -2.08 -28.23
CA PRO A 188 6.28 -0.95 -27.79
C PRO A 188 7.44 -1.39 -26.89
N PRO A 189 8.50 -0.57 -26.74
CA PRO A 189 9.59 -0.87 -25.82
C PRO A 189 9.10 -1.11 -24.39
N VAL A 190 9.71 -2.10 -23.73
CA VAL A 190 9.44 -2.41 -22.32
C VAL A 190 9.71 -1.20 -21.42
N MET A 191 8.98 -1.13 -20.31
CA MET A 191 9.08 -0.04 -19.34
C MET A 191 9.74 -0.53 -18.07
N ASP A 192 11.02 -0.19 -17.85
CA ASP A 192 11.70 -0.35 -16.56
C ASP A 192 11.43 0.88 -15.68
N ILE A 193 10.76 0.68 -14.54
CA ILE A 193 10.29 1.75 -13.66
C ILE A 193 10.85 1.52 -12.26
N PRO A 194 11.63 2.45 -11.70
CA PRO A 194 12.15 2.31 -10.35
C PRO A 194 11.04 2.19 -9.31
N VAL A 195 11.33 1.46 -8.24
CA VAL A 195 10.41 1.32 -7.10
C VAL A 195 10.76 2.37 -6.05
N GLU A 196 9.79 3.24 -5.74
CA GLU A 196 9.87 4.26 -4.70
C GLU A 196 9.80 3.61 -3.31
N GLU A 197 8.89 2.65 -3.15
CA GLU A 197 8.61 2.01 -1.87
C GLU A 197 8.13 0.57 -2.07
N ALA A 198 8.63 -0.35 -1.24
CA ALA A 198 8.17 -1.73 -1.18
C ALA A 198 7.54 -2.00 0.19
N ILE A 199 6.24 -2.31 0.19
CA ILE A 199 5.39 -2.37 1.38
C ILE A 199 4.92 -3.82 1.53
N ALA A 200 5.66 -4.60 2.31
CA ALA A 200 5.22 -5.93 2.71
C ALA A 200 4.16 -5.83 3.80
N HIS A 201 3.15 -6.70 3.77
CA HIS A 201 2.13 -6.77 4.81
C HIS A 201 2.76 -6.82 6.21
N GLU A 202 2.26 -6.05 7.18
CA GLU A 202 2.91 -5.93 8.50
C GLU A 202 2.93 -7.26 9.24
N GLY A 203 1.91 -8.09 9.02
CA GLY A 203 1.82 -9.45 9.54
C GLY A 203 2.66 -10.50 8.81
N TYR A 204 3.41 -10.17 7.76
CA TYR A 204 4.30 -11.13 7.09
C TYR A 204 5.57 -11.35 7.90
N ASN A 205 5.82 -12.61 8.26
CA ASN A 205 7.02 -13.06 8.97
C ASN A 205 7.89 -13.94 8.06
N PRO A 206 9.09 -13.49 7.64
CA PRO A 206 9.91 -14.23 6.68
C PRO A 206 10.55 -15.52 7.23
N VAL A 207 10.54 -15.73 8.56
CA VAL A 207 11.02 -16.98 9.17
C VAL A 207 9.90 -17.97 9.48
N ASP A 208 8.63 -17.58 9.28
CA ASP A 208 7.50 -18.49 9.40
C ASP A 208 7.43 -19.40 8.17
N GLY A 209 7.59 -20.71 8.37
CA GLY A 209 7.49 -21.70 7.29
C GLY A 209 6.11 -21.76 6.63
N HIS A 210 5.07 -21.23 7.28
CA HIS A 210 3.72 -21.14 6.71
C HIS A 210 3.51 -19.93 5.79
N GLN A 211 4.45 -18.98 5.77
CA GLN A 211 4.40 -17.78 4.92
C GLN A 211 3.04 -17.05 4.97
N GLN A 212 2.48 -16.89 6.17
CA GLN A 212 1.20 -16.18 6.34
C GLN A 212 1.30 -14.71 5.94
N ASN A 213 0.24 -14.18 5.32
CA ASN A 213 0.17 -12.80 4.82
C ASN A 213 1.25 -12.48 3.76
N ASP A 214 1.56 -13.44 2.88
CA ASP A 214 2.56 -13.28 1.83
C ASP A 214 2.06 -12.39 0.67
N ILE A 215 1.90 -11.10 0.97
CA ILE A 215 1.40 -10.08 0.05
C ILE A 215 2.14 -8.76 0.27
N ALA A 216 2.48 -8.08 -0.82
CA ALA A 216 3.18 -6.80 -0.79
C ALA A 216 2.76 -5.89 -1.95
N LEU A 217 2.89 -4.60 -1.72
CA LEU A 217 2.73 -3.56 -2.73
C LEU A 217 4.07 -2.95 -3.08
N LEU A 218 4.32 -2.76 -4.37
CA LEU A 218 5.41 -1.94 -4.89
C LEU A 218 4.82 -0.65 -5.44
N ARG A 219 5.20 0.47 -4.83
CA ARG A 219 4.86 1.80 -5.33
C ARG A 219 5.92 2.25 -6.32
N LEU A 220 5.49 2.51 -7.55
CA LEU A 220 6.36 2.94 -8.63
C LEU A 220 6.71 4.43 -8.48
N GLU A 221 7.95 4.80 -8.83
CA GLU A 221 8.43 6.20 -8.75
C GLU A 221 7.53 7.16 -9.55
N LYS A 222 7.03 6.70 -10.71
CA LYS A 222 6.14 7.45 -11.60
C LYS A 222 4.93 6.62 -12.01
N GLU A 223 3.86 7.32 -12.40
CA GLU A 223 2.70 6.68 -13.01
C GLU A 223 3.04 6.10 -14.39
N VAL A 224 2.47 4.93 -14.69
CA VAL A 224 2.59 4.23 -15.95
C VAL A 224 1.45 4.65 -16.86
N ARG A 225 1.74 4.78 -18.16
CA ARG A 225 0.72 5.05 -19.16
C ARG A 225 0.06 3.73 -19.54
N ILE A 226 -1.27 3.69 -19.42
CA ILE A 226 -2.05 2.53 -19.84
C ILE A 226 -2.03 2.44 -21.37
N SER A 227 -1.82 1.23 -21.89
CA SER A 227 -1.75 0.91 -23.32
C SER A 227 -2.24 -0.51 -23.55
N ASP A 228 -2.25 -0.99 -24.79
CA ASP A 228 -2.64 -2.39 -25.08
C ASP A 228 -1.73 -3.44 -24.45
N PHE A 229 -0.46 -3.09 -24.20
CA PHE A 229 0.56 -3.96 -23.60
C PHE A 229 0.75 -3.74 -22.09
N VAL A 230 0.14 -2.70 -21.52
CA VAL A 230 0.26 -2.34 -20.10
C VAL A 230 -1.11 -1.91 -19.56
N LYS A 231 -1.82 -2.81 -18.89
CA LYS A 231 -3.13 -2.57 -18.27
C LYS A 231 -3.17 -3.21 -16.88
N PRO A 232 -3.89 -2.65 -15.90
CA PRO A 232 -3.98 -3.28 -14.59
C PRO A 232 -4.90 -4.50 -14.61
N ILE A 233 -4.71 -5.43 -13.68
CA ILE A 233 -5.68 -6.50 -13.39
C ILE A 233 -6.76 -5.98 -12.42
N CYS A 234 -7.97 -6.51 -12.50
CA CYS A 234 -9.00 -6.19 -11.52
C CYS A 234 -8.76 -6.90 -10.19
N LEU A 235 -9.12 -6.24 -9.08
CA LEU A 235 -9.13 -6.86 -7.75
C LEU A 235 -10.53 -7.38 -7.39
N PRO A 236 -10.64 -8.49 -6.63
CA PRO A 236 -11.92 -9.05 -6.19
C PRO A 236 -12.49 -8.24 -5.03
N LEU A 237 -13.08 -7.08 -5.31
CA LEU A 237 -13.55 -6.14 -4.27
C LEU A 237 -15.01 -6.37 -3.85
N SER A 238 -15.84 -6.94 -4.72
CA SER A 238 -17.24 -7.25 -4.40
C SER A 238 -17.36 -8.45 -3.46
N SER A 239 -18.34 -8.40 -2.56
CA SER A 239 -18.68 -9.52 -1.66
C SER A 239 -18.87 -10.83 -2.43
N ASP A 240 -19.57 -10.75 -3.56
CA ASP A 240 -19.89 -11.91 -4.40
C ASP A 240 -18.67 -12.61 -4.99
N VAL A 241 -17.52 -11.94 -5.04
CA VAL A 241 -16.25 -12.53 -5.50
C VAL A 241 -15.39 -12.92 -4.31
N ARG A 242 -15.38 -12.14 -3.23
CA ARG A 242 -14.59 -12.41 -2.01
C ARG A 242 -15.08 -13.63 -1.24
N ASP A 243 -16.38 -13.87 -1.24
CA ASP A 243 -16.99 -14.98 -0.49
C ASP A 243 -17.04 -16.28 -1.32
N LYS A 244 -16.56 -16.25 -2.57
CA LYS A 244 -16.42 -17.45 -3.40
C LYS A 244 -15.19 -18.25 -2.98
N THR A 245 -15.36 -19.56 -2.88
CA THR A 245 -14.27 -20.51 -2.61
C THR A 245 -13.48 -20.86 -3.86
N PHE A 246 -14.02 -20.57 -5.06
CA PHE A 246 -13.44 -20.94 -6.36
C PHE A 246 -13.16 -22.45 -6.53
N ASP A 247 -13.81 -23.29 -5.75
CA ASP A 247 -13.72 -24.74 -5.90
C ASP A 247 -14.18 -25.16 -7.30
N ASP A 248 -13.44 -26.06 -7.94
CA ASP A 248 -13.66 -26.55 -9.30
C ASP A 248 -13.60 -25.47 -10.42
N PHE A 249 -13.12 -24.26 -10.14
CA PHE A 249 -12.83 -23.26 -11.18
C PHE A 249 -11.47 -23.52 -11.82
N THR A 250 -11.43 -23.56 -13.15
CA THR A 250 -10.18 -23.46 -13.90
C THR A 250 -9.65 -22.04 -13.82
N MET A 251 -8.41 -21.88 -13.35
CA MET A 251 -7.69 -20.60 -13.33
C MET A 251 -6.45 -20.68 -14.21
N GLU A 252 -5.96 -19.52 -14.63
CA GLU A 252 -4.74 -19.39 -15.41
C GLU A 252 -3.55 -18.99 -14.54
N VAL A 253 -2.38 -19.50 -14.89
CA VAL A 253 -1.11 -19.09 -14.30
C VAL A 253 -0.21 -18.63 -15.44
N ALA A 254 0.31 -17.40 -15.33
CA ALA A 254 1.20 -16.80 -16.32
C ALA A 254 2.50 -16.33 -15.66
N GLY A 255 3.61 -16.39 -16.39
CA GLY A 255 4.90 -15.85 -15.96
C GLY A 255 6.10 -16.53 -16.60
N TRP A 256 7.27 -15.93 -16.43
CA TRP A 256 8.54 -16.35 -17.03
C TRP A 256 9.33 -17.29 -16.11
N GLY A 257 8.76 -18.45 -15.78
CA GLY A 257 9.32 -19.39 -14.82
C GLY A 257 10.80 -19.77 -15.08
N LYS A 258 11.42 -20.49 -14.13
CA LYS A 258 12.86 -20.85 -14.12
C LYS A 258 13.37 -21.65 -15.36
N THR A 259 12.51 -21.96 -16.31
CA THR A 259 12.84 -22.56 -17.61
C THR A 259 13.20 -21.53 -18.69
N GLU A 260 13.04 -20.23 -18.42
CA GLU A 260 13.21 -19.15 -19.41
C GLU A 260 14.34 -18.15 -19.06
N THR A 261 15.14 -18.44 -18.02
CA THR A 261 16.32 -17.63 -17.59
C THR A 261 17.65 -18.19 -18.06
#